data_AF-A0A4U5PS26-F1
#
_entry.id   AF-A0A4U5PS26-F1
#
_cell.length_a   1.000
_cell.length_b   1.000
_cell.length_c   1.000
_cell.angle_alpha   90.00
_cell.angle_beta   90.00
_cell.angle_gamma   90.00
#
_symmetry.space_group_name_H-M   'P 1'
#
loop_
_entity.id
_entity.type
_entity.pdbx_description
1 polymer ?
#
loop_
_entity_poly.entity_id
_entity_poly.type
_entity_poly.pdbx_seq_one_letter_code
_entity_poly.pdbx_strand_id
1 'polypeptide(L)'
;MEEQDDPVSMTVEDFEGGEAILEDSSGSETDDQLAHFAGLLKIGEETREYDGVKNTFLTGMKGHAKDTQVVAIYKNSASTSPMKARFAAFKAFEQVVSQKNGGQGNANVKYGWYSGSKEDISQIISHGFALCNGQSHGLGVYLSPTNFLLDGLEYSRADENDMRHILLCKVIMGKMEVIPAGSKQRYPRSGEFDSGVDNLEAPRRLVVWTTFMNSHILPDYIISFKAPSSTTLLINRINEIRNLGFVSVSALHLTMVKFLGPARGALISRIYEDFAKRKVNVVQLFHAARRITGDDQLLIEIFKSSTNKPVRRELRRTCAAQAAAELRRR
;
A
#
# COMPACT_ATOMS: atom_id res chain seq x y z
N MET A 1 -41.33 -7.08 -1.56
CA MET A 1 -41.12 -5.77 -2.18
C MET A 1 -40.46 -4.93 -1.10
N GLU A 2 -39.18 -5.24 -0.89
CA GLU A 2 -38.02 -4.43 -1.35
C GLU A 2 -37.73 -3.35 -0.31
N GLU A 3 -36.99 -3.78 0.73
CA GLU A 3 -36.15 -2.90 1.54
C GLU A 3 -35.01 -2.40 0.65
N GLN A 4 -34.82 -1.08 0.65
CA GLN A 4 -33.75 -0.40 -0.06
C GLN A 4 -32.73 0.03 1.00
N ASP A 5 -31.60 -0.69 1.04
CA ASP A 5 -30.44 -0.35 1.85
C ASP A 5 -29.75 0.89 1.26
N ASP A 6 -29.77 2.00 1.99
CA ASP A 6 -28.95 3.18 1.70
C ASP A 6 -27.54 3.03 2.33
N PRO A 7 -26.47 3.37 1.60
CA PRO A 7 -25.09 3.25 2.08
C PRO A 7 -24.76 4.37 3.08
N VAL A 8 -24.38 3.98 4.30
CA VAL A 8 -23.92 4.90 5.36
C VAL A 8 -22.62 5.59 4.95
N SER A 9 -22.74 6.88 4.62
CA SER A 9 -21.64 7.82 4.40
C SER A 9 -21.20 8.41 5.74
N MET A 10 -19.93 8.24 6.11
CA MET A 10 -19.36 8.86 7.32
C MET A 10 -18.97 10.32 7.03
N THR A 11 -19.67 11.27 7.66
CA THR A 11 -19.28 12.70 7.67
C THR A 11 -18.42 13.06 8.88
N VAL A 12 -17.60 14.08 8.66
CA VAL A 12 -16.58 14.61 9.54
C VAL A 12 -17.22 15.62 10.49
N GLU A 13 -17.52 15.23 11.73
CA GLU A 13 -17.84 16.13 12.86
C GLU A 13 -18.19 15.22 14.05
N ASP A 14 -17.22 14.91 14.92
CA ASP A 14 -17.42 14.47 16.34
C ASP A 14 -16.09 14.05 17.03
N PHE A 15 -14.99 14.77 16.81
CA PHE A 15 -13.73 14.50 17.52
C PHE A 15 -13.01 15.77 17.99
N GLU A 16 -13.73 16.70 18.63
CA GLU A 16 -13.11 17.72 19.48
C GLU A 16 -13.80 17.75 20.86
N GLY A 17 -12.99 17.61 21.92
CA GLY A 17 -13.41 17.94 23.29
C GLY A 17 -13.36 16.77 24.27
N GLY A 18 -12.16 16.48 24.80
CA GLY A 18 -12.00 15.60 25.95
C GLY A 18 -10.65 15.85 26.62
N GLU A 19 -10.63 16.75 27.61
CA GLU A 19 -9.50 16.95 28.52
C GLU A 19 -9.27 15.64 29.30
N ALA A 20 -8.09 15.04 29.14
CA ALA A 20 -7.71 13.85 29.91
C ALA A 20 -7.19 14.29 31.30
N ILE A 21 -7.99 14.02 32.33
CA ILE A 21 -7.58 14.10 33.73
C ILE A 21 -6.63 12.91 34.01
N LEU A 22 -5.46 13.21 34.55
CA LEU A 22 -4.48 12.23 34.99
C LEU A 22 -4.91 11.65 36.34
N GLU A 23 -5.33 10.38 36.37
CA GLU A 23 -5.36 9.58 37.59
C GLU A 23 -4.25 8.53 37.55
N ASP A 24 -3.38 8.62 38.55
CA ASP A 24 -2.30 7.68 38.85
C ASP A 24 -2.92 6.44 39.51
N SER A 25 -2.70 5.26 38.92
CA SER A 25 -3.01 4.00 39.59
C SER A 25 -1.97 2.94 39.27
N SER A 26 -1.31 2.52 40.34
CA SER A 26 -0.26 1.52 40.40
C SER A 26 -0.86 0.11 40.39
N GLY A 27 -0.31 -0.77 39.54
CA GLY A 27 -0.41 -2.22 39.72
C GLY A 27 -0.65 -3.05 38.45
N SER A 28 0.42 -3.58 37.86
CA SER A 28 0.68 -5.03 37.68
C SER A 28 1.79 -5.25 36.63
N GLU A 29 2.88 -5.89 37.06
CA GLU A 29 4.14 -6.06 36.35
C GLU A 29 4.07 -7.13 35.23
N THR A 30 3.18 -6.95 34.25
CA THR A 30 3.14 -7.80 33.04
C THR A 30 3.06 -7.06 31.71
N ASP A 31 2.91 -5.72 31.69
CA ASP A 31 2.74 -4.93 30.44
C ASP A 31 4.06 -4.34 29.88
N ASP A 32 5.20 -4.59 30.55
CA ASP A 32 6.48 -3.92 30.26
C ASP A 32 7.18 -4.35 28.96
N GLN A 33 6.70 -5.39 28.26
CA GLN A 33 7.29 -5.80 26.98
C GLN A 33 6.67 -5.10 25.75
N LEU A 34 5.55 -4.38 25.92
CA LEU A 34 4.87 -3.66 24.84
C LEU A 34 5.20 -2.16 24.78
N ALA A 35 6.03 -1.64 25.68
CA ALA A 35 6.45 -0.24 25.70
C ALA A 35 7.56 0.07 24.66
N HIS A 36 7.34 -0.27 23.40
CA HIS A 36 8.40 -0.23 22.38
C HIS A 36 8.48 1.06 21.54
N PHE A 37 7.47 1.94 21.60
CA PHE A 37 7.48 3.22 20.90
C PHE A 37 7.45 4.39 21.90
N ALA A 38 8.64 4.83 22.32
CA ALA A 38 8.79 5.93 23.26
C ALA A 38 8.05 7.20 22.76
N GLY A 39 7.20 7.78 23.61
CA GLY A 39 6.45 9.01 23.31
C GLY A 39 5.09 8.81 22.64
N LEU A 40 4.62 7.59 22.43
CA LEU A 40 3.26 7.28 21.96
C LEU A 40 2.36 6.81 23.10
N LEU A 41 1.06 7.06 22.96
CA LEU A 41 0.02 6.62 23.90
C LEU A 41 -0.64 5.34 23.40
N LYS A 42 -0.56 4.25 24.15
CA LYS A 42 -1.33 3.02 23.88
C LYS A 42 -2.82 3.34 24.09
N ILE A 43 -3.65 3.08 23.08
CA ILE A 43 -5.09 3.34 23.16
C ILE A 43 -5.78 2.12 23.80
N GLY A 44 -6.69 2.36 24.74
CA GLY A 44 -7.53 1.32 25.34
C GLY A 44 -8.46 0.65 24.33
N GLU A 45 -8.60 -0.67 24.42
CA GLU A 45 -9.38 -1.47 23.45
C GLU A 45 -10.88 -1.19 23.50
N GLU A 46 -11.36 -0.65 24.61
CA GLU A 46 -12.74 -0.25 24.87
C GLU A 46 -13.14 1.09 24.25
N THR A 47 -12.19 1.80 23.63
CA THR A 47 -12.43 3.14 23.09
C THR A 47 -12.96 3.08 21.65
N ARG A 48 -13.88 4.01 21.33
CA ARG A 48 -14.37 4.18 19.94
C ARG A 48 -13.25 4.50 18.95
N GLU A 49 -12.22 5.19 19.43
CA GLU A 49 -11.03 5.52 18.64
C GLU A 49 -10.26 4.25 18.25
N TYR A 50 -10.02 3.34 19.20
CA TYR A 50 -9.40 2.05 18.93
C TYR A 50 -10.20 1.25 17.91
N ASP A 51 -11.52 1.14 18.08
CA ASP A 51 -12.40 0.42 17.16
C ASP A 51 -12.37 1.02 15.74
N GLY A 52 -12.41 2.34 15.61
CA GLY A 52 -12.35 3.03 14.32
C GLY A 52 -11.04 2.73 13.56
N VAL A 53 -9.90 2.82 14.25
CA VAL A 53 -8.59 2.53 13.65
C VAL A 53 -8.44 1.05 13.32
N LYS A 54 -8.86 0.15 14.22
CA LYS A 54 -8.84 -1.30 14.03
C LYS A 54 -9.69 -1.71 12.83
N ASN A 55 -10.92 -1.21 12.71
CA ASN A 55 -11.82 -1.52 11.61
C ASN A 55 -11.28 -1.01 10.26
N THR A 56 -10.69 0.19 10.24
CA THR A 56 -10.04 0.73 9.05
C THR A 56 -8.87 -0.17 8.61
N PHE A 57 -8.05 -0.62 9.55
CA PHE A 57 -6.95 -1.55 9.28
C PHE A 57 -7.45 -2.90 8.76
N LEU A 58 -8.40 -3.54 9.45
CA LEU A 58 -8.93 -4.85 9.05
C LEU A 58 -9.65 -4.81 7.70
N THR A 59 -10.35 -3.72 7.39
CA THR A 59 -10.95 -3.50 6.05
C THR A 59 -9.86 -3.46 4.98
N GLY A 60 -8.74 -2.79 5.26
CA GLY A 60 -7.57 -2.77 4.39
C GLY A 60 -6.94 -4.16 4.20
N MET A 61 -7.01 -5.04 5.20
CA MET A 61 -6.52 -6.42 5.15
C MET A 61 -7.40 -7.36 4.30
N LYS A 62 -8.61 -6.94 3.92
CA LYS A 62 -9.54 -7.68 3.05
C LYS A 62 -9.74 -9.12 3.53
N GLY A 63 -9.60 -10.11 2.63
CA GLY A 63 -9.78 -11.53 2.93
C GLY A 63 -8.86 -12.07 4.05
N HIS A 64 -7.77 -11.37 4.36
CA HIS A 64 -6.83 -11.76 5.42
C HIS A 64 -7.18 -11.20 6.81
N ALA A 65 -8.24 -10.42 6.93
CA ALA A 65 -8.67 -9.85 8.21
C ALA A 65 -8.90 -10.92 9.27
N LYS A 66 -9.45 -12.08 8.88
CA LYS A 66 -9.73 -13.21 9.79
C LYS A 66 -8.48 -13.88 10.35
N ASP A 67 -7.40 -13.85 9.58
CA ASP A 67 -6.11 -14.44 9.96
C ASP A 67 -5.16 -13.40 10.60
N THR A 68 -5.67 -12.19 10.87
CA THR A 68 -4.89 -11.07 11.39
C THR A 68 -5.31 -10.74 12.81
N GLN A 69 -4.35 -10.75 13.72
CA GLN A 69 -4.53 -10.33 15.10
C GLN A 69 -3.93 -8.95 15.31
N VAL A 70 -4.77 -7.94 15.58
CA VAL A 70 -4.29 -6.65 16.08
C VAL A 70 -3.90 -6.83 17.54
N VAL A 71 -2.66 -6.49 17.88
CA VAL A 71 -2.07 -6.67 19.21
C VAL A 71 -2.14 -5.36 20.00
N ALA A 72 -1.84 -4.23 19.36
CA ALA A 72 -1.89 -2.92 20.02
C ALA A 72 -2.04 -1.80 18.99
N ILE A 73 -2.66 -0.70 19.41
CA ILE A 73 -2.75 0.55 18.66
C ILE A 73 -2.18 1.66 19.53
N TYR A 74 -1.25 2.43 18.96
CA TYR A 74 -0.60 3.54 19.62
C TYR A 74 -0.91 4.84 18.88
N LYS A 75 -1.33 5.87 19.62
CA LYS A 75 -1.57 7.22 19.12
C LYS A 75 -0.33 8.09 19.27
N ASN A 76 -0.04 8.87 18.25
CA ASN A 76 0.91 9.96 18.34
C ASN A 76 0.30 11.16 19.07
N SER A 77 0.60 11.30 20.35
CA SER A 77 0.14 12.41 21.21
C SER A 77 0.97 13.69 21.09
N ALA A 78 1.92 13.76 20.15
CA ALA A 78 2.86 14.87 20.00
C ALA A 78 3.56 15.26 21.33
N SER A 79 4.00 14.26 22.09
CA SER A 79 4.55 14.44 23.44
C SER A 79 5.90 15.18 23.47
N THR A 80 6.75 15.00 22.45
CA THR A 80 8.09 15.61 22.39
C THR A 80 8.13 16.89 21.57
N SER A 81 9.10 17.79 21.83
CA SER A 81 9.24 19.05 21.08
C SER A 81 9.38 18.86 19.56
N PRO A 82 10.16 17.89 19.03
CA PRO A 82 10.19 17.61 17.60
C PRO A 82 8.84 17.17 17.05
N MET A 83 8.07 16.37 17.79
CA MET A 83 6.73 15.93 17.37
C MET A 83 5.75 17.11 17.33
N LYS A 84 5.77 18.00 18.33
CA LYS A 84 4.97 19.24 18.35
C LYS A 84 5.32 20.16 17.18
N ALA A 85 6.60 20.33 16.88
CA ALA A 85 7.05 21.17 15.77
C ALA A 85 6.57 20.62 14.41
N ARG A 86 6.64 19.29 14.20
CA ARG A 86 6.11 18.66 12.98
C ARG A 86 4.59 18.75 12.88
N PHE A 87 3.87 18.59 14.00
CA PHE A 87 2.43 18.81 14.04
C PHE A 87 2.06 20.25 13.66
N ALA A 88 2.74 21.24 14.25
CA ALA A 88 2.52 22.65 13.92
C ALA A 88 2.85 22.95 12.45
N ALA A 89 3.94 22.40 11.91
CA ALA A 89 4.27 22.52 10.50
C ALA A 89 3.17 21.91 9.61
N PHE A 90 2.69 20.72 9.95
CA PHE A 90 1.60 20.07 9.22
C PHE A 90 0.34 20.95 9.19
N LYS A 91 -0.11 21.45 10.35
CA LYS A 91 -1.27 22.35 10.43
C LYS A 91 -1.09 23.64 9.63
N ALA A 92 0.11 24.21 9.64
CA ALA A 92 0.42 25.41 8.84
C ALA A 92 0.34 25.13 7.34
N PHE A 93 0.92 24.02 6.87
CA PHE A 93 0.86 23.64 5.44
C PHE A 93 -0.55 23.23 5.01
N GLU A 94 -1.33 22.59 5.89
CA GLU A 94 -2.74 22.29 5.64
C GLU A 94 -3.52 23.57 5.34
N GLN A 95 -3.33 24.63 6.14
CA GLN A 95 -3.95 25.93 5.92
C GLN A 95 -3.47 26.61 4.63
N VAL A 96 -2.18 26.55 4.31
CA VAL A 96 -1.65 27.13 3.07
C VAL A 96 -2.21 26.43 1.83
N VAL A 97 -2.25 25.09 1.85
CA VAL A 97 -2.77 24.30 0.72
C VAL A 97 -4.29 24.48 0.57
N SER A 98 -5.04 24.57 1.66
CA SER A 98 -6.49 24.82 1.60
C SER A 98 -6.83 26.19 1.00
N GLN A 99 -6.03 27.21 1.28
CA GLN A 99 -6.17 28.54 0.69
C GLN A 99 -5.81 28.56 -0.81
N LYS A 100 -4.75 27.86 -1.20
CA LYS A 100 -4.27 27.78 -2.59
C LYS A 100 -5.30 27.14 -3.55
N ASN A 101 -6.10 26.18 -3.08
CA ASN A 101 -7.08 25.46 -3.88
C ASN A 101 -8.39 26.24 -4.13
N GLY A 102 -8.27 27.50 -4.57
CA GLY A 102 -9.41 28.31 -5.02
C GLY A 102 -10.38 28.73 -3.91
N GLY A 103 -9.95 28.74 -2.65
CA GLY A 103 -10.76 29.22 -1.52
C GLY A 103 -11.88 28.27 -1.06
N GLN A 104 -12.00 27.06 -1.61
CA GLN A 104 -12.95 26.05 -1.12
C GLN A 104 -12.55 25.45 0.24
N GLY A 105 -11.41 25.85 0.80
CA GLY A 105 -10.99 25.46 2.16
C GLY A 105 -10.58 24.00 2.31
N ASN A 106 -10.37 23.26 1.21
CA ASN A 106 -10.03 21.84 1.26
C ASN A 106 -8.55 21.59 0.92
N ALA A 107 -7.77 21.16 1.91
CA ALA A 107 -6.39 20.72 1.74
C ALA A 107 -6.26 19.31 1.14
N ASN A 108 -7.40 18.64 0.88
CA ASN A 108 -7.48 17.24 0.43
C ASN A 108 -6.63 16.34 1.34
N VAL A 109 -6.88 16.42 2.65
CA VAL A 109 -6.19 15.56 3.62
C VAL A 109 -6.74 14.14 3.50
N LYS A 110 -5.84 13.19 3.28
CA LYS A 110 -6.16 11.75 3.19
C LYS A 110 -5.40 10.97 4.24
N TYR A 111 -5.93 9.80 4.56
CA TYR A 111 -5.20 8.81 5.33
C TYR A 111 -4.40 7.88 4.41
N GLY A 112 -3.18 7.56 4.81
CA GLY A 112 -2.28 6.67 4.08
C GLY A 112 -1.47 5.78 5.02
N TRP A 113 -1.27 4.53 4.60
CA TRP A 113 -0.49 3.53 5.31
C TRP A 113 0.97 3.54 4.86
N TYR A 114 1.89 3.76 5.79
CA TYR A 114 3.32 3.56 5.60
C TYR A 114 3.75 2.24 6.24
N SER A 115 4.35 1.37 5.42
CA SER A 115 4.89 0.07 5.84
C SER A 115 6.41 0.11 5.86
N GLY A 116 7.02 -0.27 6.98
CA GLY A 116 8.47 -0.32 7.17
C GLY A 116 8.84 -1.34 8.25
N SER A 117 10.12 -1.38 8.63
CA SER A 117 10.52 -2.13 9.82
C SER A 117 10.13 -1.37 11.09
N LYS A 118 10.13 -2.07 12.23
CA LYS A 118 9.91 -1.47 13.55
C LYS A 118 10.88 -0.30 13.79
N GLU A 119 12.15 -0.50 13.46
CA GLU A 119 13.21 0.50 13.62
C GLU A 119 12.95 1.72 12.75
N ASP A 120 12.57 1.52 11.48
CA ASP A 120 12.27 2.62 10.56
C ASP A 120 11.06 3.44 11.05
N ILE A 121 9.98 2.77 11.48
CA ILE A 121 8.80 3.45 12.04
C ILE A 121 9.17 4.21 13.33
N SER A 122 9.95 3.61 14.23
CA SER A 122 10.43 4.29 15.44
C SER A 122 11.27 5.52 15.11
N GLN A 123 12.17 5.43 14.13
CA GLN A 123 12.97 6.57 13.67
C GLN A 123 12.09 7.67 13.07
N ILE A 124 11.05 7.33 12.30
CA ILE A 124 10.09 8.28 11.75
C ILE A 124 9.34 9.01 12.87
N ILE A 125 8.90 8.31 13.92
CA ILE A 125 8.22 8.94 15.05
C ILE A 125 9.15 9.89 15.81
N SER A 126 10.40 9.50 16.05
CA SER A 126 11.34 10.35 16.79
C SER A 126 11.84 11.54 15.97
N HIS A 127 12.31 11.28 14.75
CA HIS A 127 13.09 12.22 13.96
C HIS A 127 12.36 12.76 12.72
N GLY A 128 11.22 12.19 12.35
CA GLY A 128 10.54 12.45 11.08
C GLY A 128 11.05 11.56 9.96
N PHE A 129 10.45 11.70 8.78
CA PHE A 129 10.91 10.99 7.59
C PHE A 129 12.28 11.52 7.17
N ALA A 130 13.26 10.63 7.01
CA ALA A 130 14.62 10.98 6.61
C ALA A 130 15.06 10.28 5.32
N LEU A 131 14.59 9.05 5.11
CA LEU A 131 14.93 8.23 3.95
C LEU A 131 13.78 8.29 2.93
N CYS A 132 14.13 8.59 1.67
CA CYS A 132 13.20 8.49 0.56
C CYS A 132 13.63 7.34 -0.34
N ASN A 133 12.76 6.34 -0.47
CA ASN A 133 12.99 5.22 -1.36
C ASN A 133 12.38 5.58 -2.71
N GLY A 134 13.21 5.71 -3.74
CA GLY A 134 12.73 5.80 -5.11
C GLY A 134 12.05 4.50 -5.52
N GLN A 135 10.72 4.49 -5.57
CA GLN A 135 9.99 3.39 -6.18
C GLN A 135 9.70 3.70 -7.66
N SER A 136 8.54 3.27 -8.17
CA SER A 136 8.19 3.41 -9.57
C SER A 136 7.73 4.82 -9.97
N HIS A 137 7.39 5.73 -9.06
CA HIS A 137 6.73 6.99 -9.39
C HIS A 137 7.39 8.20 -8.69
N GLY A 138 8.66 8.47 -9.01
CA GLY A 138 9.41 9.59 -8.43
C GLY A 138 10.14 9.24 -7.13
N LEU A 139 10.82 10.24 -6.56
CA LEU A 139 11.52 10.13 -5.27
C LEU A 139 10.71 10.85 -4.19
N GLY A 140 10.36 10.10 -3.16
CA GLY A 140 9.53 10.58 -2.07
C GLY A 140 9.16 9.45 -1.11
N VAL A 141 8.26 9.76 -0.18
CA VAL A 141 7.62 8.79 0.69
C VAL A 141 6.37 8.26 -0.02
N TYR A 142 6.22 6.94 -0.01
CA TYR A 142 5.08 6.23 -0.60
C TYR A 142 4.17 5.75 0.51
N LEU A 143 2.89 6.11 0.44
CA LEU A 143 1.86 5.60 1.33
C LEU A 143 0.81 4.86 0.50
N SER A 144 0.32 3.75 1.05
CA SER A 144 -0.79 3.01 0.46
C SER A 144 -2.10 3.64 0.92
N PRO A 145 -3.04 3.99 0.03
CA PRO A 145 -4.38 4.41 0.43
C PRO A 145 -5.06 3.36 1.30
N THR A 146 -6.08 3.77 2.07
CA THR A 146 -6.71 2.91 3.08
C THR A 146 -7.26 1.59 2.54
N ASN A 147 -7.79 1.60 1.32
CA ASN A 147 -8.33 0.45 0.59
C ASN A 147 -7.27 -0.44 -0.10
N PHE A 148 -6.00 -0.03 -0.08
CA PHE A 148 -4.87 -0.68 -0.76
C PHE A 148 -3.73 -1.05 0.20
N LEU A 149 -4.01 -1.15 1.51
CA LEU A 149 -3.05 -1.56 2.56
C LEU A 149 -2.17 -2.76 2.16
N LEU A 150 -2.78 -3.82 1.63
CA LEU A 150 -2.07 -5.05 1.25
C LEU A 150 -0.94 -4.80 0.24
N ASP A 151 -0.99 -3.72 -0.50
CA ASP A 151 -0.03 -3.39 -1.56
C ASP A 151 1.30 -2.92 -0.99
N GLY A 152 1.26 -2.25 0.17
CA GLY A 152 2.44 -1.81 0.92
C GLY A 152 2.89 -2.80 1.98
N LEU A 153 2.03 -3.74 2.40
CA LEU A 153 2.33 -4.69 3.48
C LEU A 153 3.56 -5.57 3.21
N GLU A 154 3.98 -5.70 1.95
CA GLU A 154 5.22 -6.37 1.56
C GLU A 154 6.47 -5.74 2.22
N TYR A 155 6.43 -4.44 2.53
CA TYR A 155 7.52 -3.72 3.18
C TYR A 155 7.48 -3.80 4.71
N SER A 156 6.35 -4.25 5.29
CA SER A 156 6.24 -4.48 6.73
C SER A 156 6.95 -5.79 7.09
N ARG A 157 8.11 -5.66 7.71
CA ARG A 157 8.92 -6.79 8.18
C ARG A 157 8.50 -7.13 9.61
N ALA A 158 8.37 -8.44 9.88
CA ALA A 158 8.17 -8.91 11.23
C ALA A 158 9.43 -8.62 12.07
N ASP A 159 9.24 -8.20 13.31
CA ASP A 159 10.28 -8.01 14.30
C ASP A 159 10.69 -9.36 14.94
N GLU A 160 11.55 -9.30 15.94
CA GLU A 160 12.06 -10.47 16.67
C GLU A 160 10.95 -11.31 17.33
N ASN A 161 9.76 -10.74 17.56
CA ASN A 161 8.61 -11.38 18.20
C ASN A 161 7.54 -11.84 17.19
N ASP A 162 7.91 -11.92 15.89
CA ASP A 162 6.99 -12.16 14.78
C ASP A 162 5.87 -11.11 14.69
N MET A 163 6.12 -9.90 15.20
CA MET A 163 5.17 -8.80 15.21
C MET A 163 5.47 -7.83 14.08
N ARG A 164 4.42 -7.41 13.40
CA ARG A 164 4.51 -6.43 12.32
C ARG A 164 3.96 -5.11 12.81
N HIS A 165 4.52 -4.04 12.26
CA HIS A 165 4.10 -2.68 12.57
C HIS A 165 3.79 -1.96 11.27
N ILE A 166 2.75 -1.13 11.33
CA ILE A 166 2.40 -0.23 10.26
C ILE A 166 1.99 1.13 10.82
N LEU A 167 2.32 2.18 10.08
CA LEU A 167 2.06 3.55 10.46
C LEU A 167 0.90 4.11 9.63
N LEU A 168 -0.15 4.58 10.30
CA LEU A 168 -1.23 5.36 9.71
C LEU A 168 -0.86 6.84 9.77
N CYS A 169 -0.83 7.50 8.62
CA CYS A 169 -0.50 8.91 8.50
C CYS A 169 -1.67 9.71 7.95
N LYS A 170 -1.82 10.95 8.42
CA LYS A 170 -2.53 12.01 7.70
C LYS A 170 -1.59 12.59 6.64
N VAL A 171 -2.11 12.80 5.44
CA VAL A 171 -1.33 13.24 4.28
C VAL A 171 -2.07 14.39 3.60
N ILE A 172 -1.42 15.55 3.51
CA ILE A 172 -1.94 16.69 2.73
C ILE A 172 -1.69 16.39 1.25
N MET A 173 -2.74 16.03 0.52
CA MET A 173 -2.61 15.72 -0.91
C MET A 173 -2.77 16.94 -1.80
N GLY A 174 -3.54 17.95 -1.39
CA GLY A 174 -3.81 19.15 -2.21
C GLY A 174 -4.22 18.80 -3.64
N LYS A 175 -3.72 19.57 -4.62
CA LYS A 175 -3.83 19.25 -6.04
C LYS A 175 -2.82 18.15 -6.40
N MET A 176 -3.34 16.98 -6.74
CA MET A 176 -2.55 15.78 -7.04
C MET A 176 -2.05 15.77 -8.50
N GLU A 177 -0.80 15.36 -8.71
CA GLU A 177 -0.18 15.14 -10.02
C GLU A 177 -0.07 13.64 -10.32
N VAL A 178 -0.40 13.21 -11.55
CA VAL A 178 -0.07 11.85 -11.99
C VAL A 178 1.43 11.75 -12.27
N ILE A 179 2.14 10.95 -11.49
CA ILE A 179 3.56 10.66 -11.73
C ILE A 179 3.67 9.42 -12.62
N PRO A 180 4.28 9.49 -13.82
CA PRO A 180 4.46 8.31 -14.66
C PRO A 180 5.39 7.27 -14.04
N ALA A 181 5.11 5.99 -14.30
CA ALA A 181 5.98 4.89 -13.92
C ALA A 181 7.40 5.06 -14.53
N GLY A 182 8.43 4.84 -13.73
CA GLY A 182 9.84 5.07 -14.07
C GLY A 182 10.33 6.51 -13.86
N SER A 183 9.46 7.43 -13.46
CA SER A 183 9.86 8.82 -13.21
C SER A 183 10.88 8.93 -12.07
N LYS A 184 11.86 9.82 -12.22
CA LYS A 184 12.85 10.19 -11.19
C LYS A 184 12.59 11.56 -10.57
N GLN A 185 11.39 12.10 -10.80
CA GLN A 185 10.94 13.40 -10.33
C GLN A 185 11.04 13.50 -8.80
N ARG A 186 11.63 14.59 -8.30
CA ARG A 186 11.87 14.85 -6.86
C ARG A 186 11.03 15.98 -6.27
N TYR A 187 10.26 16.65 -7.13
CA TYR A 187 9.44 17.82 -6.85
C TYR A 187 8.31 17.87 -7.88
N PRO A 188 7.18 18.56 -7.62
CA PRO A 188 6.09 18.67 -8.58
C PRO A 188 6.53 19.29 -9.91
N ARG A 189 5.86 18.95 -11.01
CA ARG A 189 6.21 19.49 -12.35
C ARG A 189 6.00 20.99 -12.49
N SER A 190 5.09 21.54 -11.70
CA SER A 190 4.80 22.97 -11.65
C SER A 190 4.39 23.36 -10.23
N GLY A 191 4.42 24.66 -9.92
CA GLY A 191 3.99 25.17 -8.62
C GLY A 191 2.50 24.96 -8.31
N GLU A 192 1.71 24.43 -9.25
CA GLU A 192 0.29 24.16 -9.03
C GLU A 192 0.03 22.89 -8.23
N PHE A 193 0.92 21.90 -8.28
CA PHE A 193 0.72 20.61 -7.65
C PHE A 193 1.37 20.53 -6.26
N ASP A 194 0.76 19.76 -5.38
CA ASP A 194 1.18 19.64 -3.98
C ASP A 194 1.69 18.22 -3.64
N SER A 195 1.11 17.20 -4.29
CA SER A 195 1.52 15.79 -4.11
C SER A 195 1.39 14.98 -5.40
N GLY A 196 1.86 13.72 -5.38
CA GLY A 196 1.83 12.81 -6.50
C GLY A 196 0.95 11.58 -6.27
N VAL A 197 0.40 11.04 -7.35
CA VAL A 197 -0.30 9.74 -7.38
C VAL A 197 0.07 8.95 -8.63
N ASP A 198 -0.17 7.65 -8.62
CA ASP A 198 -0.02 6.78 -9.78
C ASP A 198 -1.23 6.86 -10.75
N ASN A 199 -2.43 7.13 -10.23
CA ASN A 199 -3.67 7.35 -10.98
C ASN A 199 -4.59 8.32 -10.22
N LEU A 200 -5.33 9.19 -10.92
CA LEU A 200 -6.22 10.18 -10.28
C LEU A 200 -7.56 9.61 -9.84
N GLU A 201 -8.13 8.67 -10.59
CA GLU A 201 -9.45 8.09 -10.34
C GLU A 201 -9.41 7.08 -9.19
N ALA A 202 -8.43 6.17 -9.24
CA ALA A 202 -8.21 5.13 -8.26
C ALA A 202 -6.72 5.06 -7.88
N PRO A 203 -6.23 6.02 -7.07
CA PRO A 203 -4.84 6.01 -6.63
C PRO A 203 -4.58 4.73 -5.84
N ARG A 204 -3.45 4.09 -6.09
CA ARG A 204 -2.93 2.97 -5.27
C ARG A 204 -1.65 3.35 -4.56
N ARG A 205 -1.06 4.49 -4.93
CA ARG A 205 0.16 5.04 -4.31
C ARG A 205 -0.02 6.53 -4.11
N LEU A 206 0.02 6.97 -2.86
CA LEU A 206 0.18 8.38 -2.50
C LEU A 206 1.67 8.65 -2.41
N VAL A 207 2.15 9.65 -3.14
CA VAL A 207 3.57 10.03 -3.18
C VAL A 207 3.71 11.44 -2.67
N VAL A 208 4.46 11.60 -1.58
CA VAL A 208 4.88 12.91 -1.10
C VAL A 208 6.37 13.05 -1.37
N TRP A 209 6.73 14.04 -2.18
CA TRP A 209 8.13 14.29 -2.53
C TRP A 209 9.00 14.57 -1.30
N THR A 210 10.29 14.25 -1.41
CA THR A 210 11.28 14.40 -0.32
C THR A 210 11.30 15.80 0.29
N THR A 211 11.06 16.85 -0.50
CA THR A 211 11.03 18.24 -0.05
C THR A 211 9.87 18.56 0.90
N PHE A 212 8.82 17.74 0.89
CA PHE A 212 7.57 18.01 1.60
C PHE A 212 7.22 16.93 2.65
N MET A 213 7.98 15.83 2.71
CA MET A 213 7.64 14.67 3.55
C MET A 213 7.41 14.99 5.03
N ASN A 214 8.15 15.95 5.61
CA ASN A 214 8.03 16.30 7.03
C ASN A 214 7.03 17.43 7.33
N SER A 215 6.46 18.04 6.30
CA SER A 215 5.41 19.05 6.43
C SER A 215 4.05 18.57 5.92
N HIS A 216 4.01 17.60 5.02
CA HIS A 216 2.78 17.11 4.39
C HIS A 216 2.36 15.73 4.89
N ILE A 217 3.17 15.07 5.72
CA ILE A 217 2.84 13.79 6.34
C ILE A 217 2.91 13.96 7.85
N LEU A 218 1.82 13.59 8.52
CA LEU A 218 1.74 13.52 9.96
C LEU A 218 1.48 12.07 10.38
N PRO A 219 2.46 11.39 11.02
CA PRO A 219 2.23 10.12 11.69
C PRO A 219 1.14 10.27 12.76
N ASP A 220 0.07 9.49 12.68
CA ASP A 220 -1.10 9.61 13.56
C ASP A 220 -1.23 8.37 14.48
N TYR A 221 -1.14 7.16 13.91
CA TYR A 221 -1.22 5.91 14.67
C TYR A 221 -0.19 4.88 14.25
N ILE A 222 0.27 4.05 15.19
CA ILE A 222 0.96 2.78 14.91
C ILE A 222 0.03 1.63 15.25
N ILE A 223 -0.11 0.69 14.32
CA ILE A 223 -0.83 -0.55 14.53
C ILE A 223 0.22 -1.66 14.57
N SER A 224 0.24 -2.38 15.69
CA SER A 224 1.07 -3.56 15.89
C SER A 224 0.19 -4.80 15.79
N PHE A 225 0.58 -5.76 14.95
CA PHE A 225 -0.28 -6.89 14.60
C PHE A 225 0.54 -8.13 14.25
N LYS A 226 -0.11 -9.28 14.34
CA LYS A 226 0.37 -10.56 13.80
C LYS A 226 -0.49 -10.94 12.60
N ALA A 227 0.15 -11.39 11.53
CA ALA A 227 -0.50 -11.80 10.30
C ALA A 227 0.35 -12.89 9.62
N PRO A 228 -0.22 -13.66 8.67
CA PRO A 228 0.56 -14.60 7.88
C PRO A 228 1.75 -13.92 7.20
N SER A 229 2.82 -14.68 6.96
CA SER A 229 4.03 -14.13 6.35
C SER A 229 3.72 -13.41 5.03
N SER A 230 4.47 -12.36 4.70
CA SER A 230 4.29 -11.59 3.45
C SER A 230 4.33 -12.52 2.23
N THR A 231 5.20 -13.52 2.26
CA THR A 231 5.28 -14.58 1.25
C THR A 231 3.98 -15.39 1.16
N THR A 232 3.40 -15.77 2.29
CA THR A 232 2.11 -16.48 2.35
C THR A 232 0.98 -15.62 1.79
N LEU A 233 0.91 -14.34 2.18
CA LEU A 233 -0.09 -13.40 1.65
C LEU A 233 0.03 -13.23 0.13
N LEU A 234 1.25 -13.17 -0.39
CA LEU A 234 1.52 -13.08 -1.83
C LEU A 234 1.16 -14.36 -2.56
N ILE A 235 1.53 -15.54 -2.02
CA ILE A 235 1.17 -16.84 -2.61
C ILE A 235 -0.35 -16.99 -2.67
N ASN A 236 -1.06 -16.61 -1.61
CA ASN A 236 -2.52 -16.64 -1.58
C ASN A 236 -3.11 -15.74 -2.68
N ARG A 237 -2.61 -14.51 -2.85
CA ARG A 237 -3.03 -13.64 -3.97
C ARG A 237 -2.69 -14.21 -5.35
N ILE A 238 -1.51 -14.79 -5.52
CA ILE A 238 -1.14 -15.46 -6.78
C ILE A 238 -2.10 -16.62 -7.06
N ASN A 239 -2.47 -17.39 -6.04
CA ASN A 239 -3.42 -18.49 -6.16
C ASN A 239 -4.83 -18.00 -6.47
N GLU A 240 -5.30 -16.91 -5.86
CA GLU A 240 -6.57 -16.26 -6.21
C GLU A 240 -6.62 -15.87 -7.69
N ILE A 241 -5.56 -15.21 -8.19
CA ILE A 241 -5.47 -14.84 -9.61
C ILE A 241 -5.42 -16.09 -10.48
N ARG A 242 -4.67 -17.13 -10.09
CA ARG A 242 -4.58 -18.39 -10.83
C ARG A 242 -5.90 -19.17 -10.83
N ASN A 243 -6.71 -19.06 -9.79
CA ASN A 243 -8.02 -19.69 -9.72
C ASN A 243 -9.01 -19.08 -10.73
N LEU A 244 -8.70 -17.93 -11.34
CA LEU A 244 -9.44 -17.38 -12.48
C LEU A 244 -9.21 -18.16 -13.79
N GLY A 245 -8.30 -19.14 -13.81
CA GLY A 245 -8.04 -20.06 -14.94
C GLY A 245 -6.55 -20.40 -15.14
N PHE A 246 -6.24 -21.48 -15.87
CA PHE A 246 -4.83 -21.84 -16.14
C PHE A 246 -4.27 -21.07 -17.35
N VAL A 247 -3.29 -20.20 -17.13
CA VAL A 247 -2.55 -19.48 -18.19
C VAL A 247 -1.06 -19.77 -18.05
N SER A 248 -0.39 -20.07 -19.17
CA SER A 248 1.08 -20.16 -19.17
C SER A 248 1.71 -18.78 -18.94
N VAL A 249 2.79 -18.69 -18.17
CA VAL A 249 3.50 -17.43 -17.91
C VAL A 249 3.87 -16.70 -19.21
N SER A 250 4.17 -17.45 -20.27
CA SER A 250 4.45 -16.91 -21.61
C SER A 250 3.23 -16.24 -22.27
N ALA A 251 2.04 -16.85 -22.18
CA ALA A 251 0.82 -16.26 -22.71
C ALA A 251 0.38 -15.01 -21.91
N LEU A 252 0.64 -15.02 -20.60
CA LEU A 252 0.42 -13.86 -19.75
C LEU A 252 1.38 -12.71 -20.13
N HIS A 253 2.67 -13.00 -20.30
CA HIS A 253 3.67 -12.02 -20.75
C HIS A 253 3.28 -11.34 -22.07
N LEU A 254 2.94 -12.11 -23.10
CA LEU A 254 2.51 -11.54 -24.40
C LEU A 254 1.28 -10.65 -24.27
N THR A 255 0.33 -11.05 -23.42
CA THR A 255 -0.89 -10.26 -23.19
C THR A 255 -0.55 -8.98 -22.43
N MET A 256 0.27 -9.04 -21.37
CA MET A 256 0.75 -7.87 -20.64
C MET A 256 1.46 -6.86 -21.56
N VAL A 257 2.36 -7.31 -22.43
CA VAL A 257 3.05 -6.42 -23.38
C VAL A 257 2.06 -5.72 -24.31
N LYS A 258 1.04 -6.44 -24.78
CA LYS A 258 -0.01 -5.87 -25.65
C LYS A 258 -0.82 -4.79 -24.93
N PHE A 259 -1.14 -4.99 -23.65
CA PHE A 259 -1.98 -4.05 -22.87
C PHE A 259 -1.20 -2.85 -22.34
N LEU A 260 0.08 -3.00 -22.01
CA LEU A 260 0.85 -1.97 -21.30
C LEU A 260 1.50 -0.91 -22.21
N GLY A 261 1.42 -1.09 -23.53
CA GLY A 261 2.07 -0.21 -24.51
C GLY A 261 3.60 -0.36 -24.54
N PRO A 262 4.29 0.35 -25.45
CA PRO A 262 5.70 0.05 -25.78
C PRO A 262 6.67 0.21 -24.61
N ALA A 263 6.58 1.31 -23.85
CA ALA A 263 7.52 1.63 -22.78
C ALA A 263 7.42 0.65 -21.60
N ARG A 264 6.20 0.40 -21.10
CA ARG A 264 5.96 -0.55 -20.00
C ARG A 264 6.09 -2.01 -20.48
N GLY A 265 5.75 -2.28 -21.74
CA GLY A 265 5.93 -3.57 -22.41
C GLY A 265 7.41 -4.00 -22.50
N ALA A 266 8.32 -3.06 -22.74
CA ALA A 266 9.76 -3.34 -22.72
C ALA A 266 10.24 -3.73 -21.31
N LEU A 267 9.77 -3.02 -20.27
CA LEU A 267 10.13 -3.30 -18.88
C LEU A 267 9.66 -4.71 -18.45
N ILE A 268 8.43 -5.08 -18.76
CA ILE A 268 7.91 -6.42 -18.39
C ILE A 268 8.63 -7.53 -19.16
N SER A 269 9.00 -7.28 -20.42
CA SER A 269 9.72 -8.27 -21.24
C SER A 269 11.11 -8.57 -20.69
N ARG A 270 11.86 -7.55 -20.28
CA ARG A 270 13.17 -7.72 -19.65
C ARG A 270 13.10 -8.62 -18.42
N ILE A 271 12.07 -8.41 -17.59
CA ILE A 271 11.91 -9.17 -16.34
C ILE A 271 11.44 -10.60 -16.63
N TYR A 272 10.60 -10.80 -17.65
CA TYR A 272 10.24 -12.13 -18.11
C TYR A 272 11.45 -12.91 -18.66
N GLU A 273 12.37 -12.26 -19.38
CA GLU A 273 13.62 -12.90 -19.82
C GLU A 273 14.49 -13.33 -18.63
N ASP A 274 14.60 -12.48 -17.60
CA ASP A 274 15.32 -12.83 -16.39
C ASP A 274 14.64 -14.01 -15.65
N PHE A 275 13.32 -14.10 -15.69
CA PHE A 275 12.56 -15.24 -15.16
C PHE A 275 12.86 -16.52 -15.95
N ALA A 276 12.83 -16.44 -17.29
CA ALA A 276 13.17 -17.55 -18.17
C ALA A 276 14.62 -18.05 -17.96
N LYS A 277 15.54 -17.13 -17.63
CA LYS A 277 16.93 -17.41 -17.25
C LYS A 277 17.10 -17.85 -15.79
N ARG A 278 16.00 -18.04 -15.04
CA ARG A 278 15.98 -18.40 -13.60
C ARG A 278 16.71 -17.42 -12.68
N LYS A 279 16.90 -16.18 -13.11
CA LYS A 279 17.50 -15.10 -12.29
C LYS A 279 16.51 -14.50 -11.32
N VAL A 280 15.22 -14.55 -11.67
CA VAL A 280 14.12 -14.14 -10.80
C VAL A 280 13.13 -15.28 -10.65
N ASN A 281 12.50 -15.38 -9.48
CA ASN A 281 11.47 -16.35 -9.20
C ASN A 281 10.07 -15.80 -9.57
N VAL A 282 9.04 -16.66 -9.47
CA VAL A 282 7.65 -16.29 -9.83
C VAL A 282 7.09 -15.16 -8.96
N VAL A 283 7.49 -15.10 -7.68
CA VAL A 283 7.07 -14.04 -6.74
C VAL A 283 7.67 -12.71 -7.17
N GLN A 284 8.96 -12.68 -7.50
CA GLN A 284 9.65 -11.49 -8.01
C GLN A 284 9.10 -11.02 -9.36
N LEU A 285 8.77 -11.94 -10.27
CA LEU A 285 8.09 -11.62 -11.53
C LEU A 285 6.73 -10.97 -11.27
N PHE A 286 5.97 -11.50 -10.31
CA PHE A 286 4.67 -10.94 -9.92
C PHE A 286 4.79 -9.52 -9.34
N HIS A 287 5.75 -9.27 -8.44
CA HIS A 287 5.99 -7.92 -7.90
C HIS A 287 6.38 -6.92 -8.99
N ALA A 288 7.26 -7.34 -9.88
CA ALA A 288 7.66 -6.53 -11.01
C ALA A 288 6.49 -6.19 -11.94
N ALA A 289 5.68 -7.20 -12.27
CA ALA A 289 4.44 -7.05 -13.03
C ALA A 289 3.54 -6.00 -12.39
N ARG A 290 3.25 -6.19 -11.11
CA ARG A 290 2.45 -5.29 -10.28
C ARG A 290 3.00 -3.86 -10.22
N ARG A 291 4.31 -3.71 -10.08
CA ARG A 291 4.97 -2.39 -10.06
C ARG A 291 4.85 -1.66 -11.40
N ILE A 292 4.82 -2.40 -12.50
CA ILE A 292 4.70 -1.85 -13.86
C ILE A 292 3.23 -1.57 -14.20
N THR A 293 2.32 -2.46 -13.82
CA THR A 293 0.88 -2.30 -14.08
C THR A 293 0.27 -1.24 -13.16
N GLY A 294 0.76 -1.12 -11.93
CA GLY A 294 0.20 -0.23 -10.91
C GLY A 294 -1.04 -0.83 -10.25
N ASP A 295 -1.89 -1.54 -11.01
CA ASP A 295 -3.22 -2.00 -10.60
C ASP A 295 -3.39 -3.54 -10.66
N ASP A 296 -4.00 -4.12 -9.61
CA ASP A 296 -4.32 -5.55 -9.49
C ASP A 296 -5.59 -5.89 -10.29
N GLN A 297 -6.52 -4.94 -10.43
CA GLN A 297 -7.70 -5.11 -11.25
C GLN A 297 -7.31 -5.20 -12.73
N LEU A 298 -6.41 -4.32 -13.20
CA LEU A 298 -5.81 -4.44 -14.52
C LEU A 298 -5.06 -5.78 -14.71
N LEU A 299 -4.34 -6.28 -13.70
CA LEU A 299 -3.71 -7.60 -13.76
C LEU A 299 -4.74 -8.73 -13.89
N ILE A 300 -5.84 -8.65 -13.13
CA ILE A 300 -6.97 -9.59 -13.20
C ILE A 300 -7.63 -9.55 -14.58
N GLU A 301 -7.85 -8.36 -15.15
CA GLU A 301 -8.42 -8.20 -16.50
C GLU A 301 -7.50 -8.75 -17.58
N ILE A 302 -6.20 -8.46 -17.50
CA ILE A 302 -5.19 -9.06 -18.38
C ILE A 302 -5.24 -10.58 -18.26
N PHE A 303 -5.32 -11.10 -17.03
CA PHE A 303 -5.39 -12.54 -16.78
C PHE A 303 -6.65 -13.16 -17.40
N LYS A 304 -7.83 -12.59 -17.15
CA LYS A 304 -9.11 -13.01 -17.78
C LYS A 304 -9.06 -12.94 -19.30
N SER A 305 -8.41 -11.94 -19.86
CA SER A 305 -8.23 -11.82 -21.33
C SER A 305 -7.27 -12.88 -21.89
N SER A 306 -6.37 -13.40 -21.06
CA SER A 306 -5.41 -14.45 -21.44
C SER A 306 -5.95 -15.88 -21.24
N THR A 307 -6.89 -16.10 -20.31
CA THR A 307 -7.63 -17.37 -20.17
C THR A 307 -8.65 -17.59 -21.28
N ASN A 308 -9.29 -16.52 -21.76
CA ASN A 308 -10.31 -16.58 -22.82
C ASN A 308 -9.73 -16.66 -24.25
N LYS A 309 -8.41 -16.59 -24.42
CA LYS A 309 -7.80 -16.88 -25.71
C LYS A 309 -7.70 -18.40 -25.86
N PRO A 310 -8.31 -19.01 -26.89
CA PRO A 310 -8.04 -20.40 -27.19
C PRO A 310 -6.54 -20.50 -27.46
N VAL A 311 -5.79 -21.03 -26.49
CA VAL A 311 -4.42 -21.49 -26.70
C VAL A 311 -4.53 -22.39 -27.91
N ARG A 312 -3.94 -22.00 -29.04
CA ARG A 312 -3.81 -22.83 -30.24
C ARG A 312 -3.20 -24.17 -29.83
N ARG A 313 -4.05 -25.13 -29.46
CA ARG A 313 -3.74 -26.55 -29.24
C ARG A 313 -3.32 -27.22 -30.55
N GLU A 314 -3.34 -26.48 -31.66
CA GLU A 314 -2.92 -26.89 -33.00
C GLU A 314 -1.43 -27.24 -33.12
N LEU A 315 -0.52 -26.55 -32.41
CA LEU A 315 0.91 -26.82 -32.54
C LEU A 315 1.40 -28.08 -31.82
N ARG A 316 0.67 -28.58 -30.82
CA ARG A 316 1.01 -29.86 -30.17
C ARG A 316 0.45 -31.06 -30.92
N ARG A 317 -0.66 -30.90 -31.66
CA ARG A 317 -1.22 -31.98 -32.49
C ARG A 317 -0.41 -32.21 -33.75
N THR A 318 0.16 -31.17 -34.37
CA THR A 318 0.98 -31.33 -35.58
C THR A 318 2.31 -32.04 -35.33
N CYS A 319 3.05 -31.71 -34.27
CA CYS A 319 4.28 -32.45 -33.92
C CYS A 319 4.01 -33.90 -33.48
N ALA A 320 2.95 -34.15 -32.70
CA ALA A 320 2.60 -35.51 -32.29
C ALA A 320 2.08 -36.37 -33.46
N ALA A 321 1.32 -35.77 -34.39
CA ALA A 321 0.85 -36.46 -35.59
C ALA A 321 1.99 -36.72 -36.59
N GLN A 322 2.94 -35.80 -36.74
CA GLN A 322 4.13 -36.01 -37.58
C GLN A 322 5.05 -37.09 -36.98
N ALA A 323 5.32 -37.06 -35.67
CA ALA A 323 6.12 -38.10 -35.01
C ALA A 323 5.44 -39.49 -35.05
N ALA A 324 4.12 -39.57 -34.94
CA ALA A 324 3.37 -40.82 -35.05
C ALA A 324 3.27 -41.35 -36.49
N ALA A 325 3.29 -40.48 -37.50
CA ALA A 325 3.34 -40.88 -38.91
C ALA A 325 4.72 -41.42 -39.32
N GLU A 326 5.79 -40.90 -38.71
CA GLU A 326 7.17 -41.32 -38.98
C GLU A 326 7.52 -42.66 -38.32
N LEU A 327 6.93 -42.96 -37.16
CA LEU A 327 7.05 -44.26 -36.49
C LEU A 327 6.27 -45.40 -37.16
N ARG A 328 5.26 -45.09 -38.00
CA ARG A 328 4.50 -46.09 -38.78
C ARG A 328 5.12 -46.42 -40.14
N ARG A 329 6.19 -45.73 -40.53
CA ARG A 329 6.93 -45.94 -41.78
C ARG A 329 8.27 -46.67 -41.58
N ARG A 330 8.60 -47.07 -40.35
CA ARG A 330 9.71 -47.96 -40.01
C ARG A 330 9.16 -49.32 -39.62
#